data_AF-A0A661QSA0-F1
#
_entry.id   AF-A0A661QSA0-F1
#
_cell.length_a   1.000
_cell.length_b   1.000
_cell.length_c   1.000
_cell.angle_alpha   90.00
_cell.angle_beta   90.00
_cell.angle_gamma   90.00
#
_symmetry.space_group_name_H-M   'P 1'
#
loop_
_entity.id
_entity.type
_entity.pdbx_description
1 polymer ?
#
loop_
_entity_poly.entity_id
_entity_poly.type
_entity_poly.pdbx_seq_one_letter_code
_entity_poly.pdbx_strand_id
1 'polypeptide(L)'
;MVNSPSTCLHKATENNYDLIVIFHKFKSLKERHALVELCSVLKRNRYTLHIPLLCLLPSKHRELLEHLRDSGAKYARFYDPSDPDSQNHMETLLAKPSEECKIGRIVSGICPHINYFPIGQKNQEILHCGAYRNRLVLGSYRLRHLCETSNHKNCPYFKCPKFQ
;
A
#
# COMPACT_ATOMS: atom_id res chain seq x y z
N MET A 1 -14.71 -0.71 -15.52
CA MET A 1 -13.83 0.20 -14.74
C MET A 1 -14.55 1.52 -14.51
N VAL A 2 -14.33 2.17 -13.38
CA VAL A 2 -14.92 3.47 -13.01
C VAL A 2 -13.79 4.45 -12.73
N ASN A 3 -13.91 5.69 -13.20
CA ASN A 3 -12.78 6.62 -13.26
C ASN A 3 -12.92 7.83 -12.32
N SER A 4 -13.91 7.84 -11.43
CA SER A 4 -14.08 8.89 -10.42
C SER A 4 -14.52 8.30 -9.06
N PRO A 5 -14.14 8.93 -7.93
CA PRO A 5 -14.57 8.51 -6.59
C PRO A 5 -16.10 8.48 -6.41
N SER A 6 -16.80 9.49 -6.92
CA SER A 6 -18.26 9.61 -6.79
C SER A 6 -19.00 8.53 -7.58
N THR A 7 -18.56 8.25 -8.80
CA THR A 7 -19.15 7.16 -9.60
C THR A 7 -18.80 5.79 -9.00
N CYS A 8 -17.60 5.63 -8.39
CA CYS A 8 -17.24 4.40 -7.71
C CYS A 8 -18.17 4.13 -6.52
N LEU A 9 -18.41 5.15 -5.69
CA LEU A 9 -19.35 5.06 -4.58
C LEU A 9 -20.76 4.73 -5.09
N HIS A 10 -21.26 5.46 -6.09
CA HIS A 10 -22.59 5.23 -6.65
C HIS A 10 -22.76 3.77 -7.12
N LYS A 11 -21.84 3.26 -7.96
CA LYS A 11 -21.91 1.87 -8.42
C LYS A 11 -21.78 0.87 -7.29
N ALA A 12 -20.90 1.11 -6.32
CA ALA A 12 -20.72 0.24 -5.16
C ALA A 12 -21.98 0.12 -4.29
N THR A 13 -22.93 1.08 -4.41
CA THR A 13 -24.22 1.03 -3.71
C THR A 13 -25.36 0.43 -4.52
N GLU A 14 -25.20 0.25 -5.84
CA GLU A 14 -26.27 -0.25 -6.73
C GLU A 14 -26.42 -1.77 -6.72
N ASN A 15 -25.35 -2.51 -6.42
CA ASN A 15 -25.33 -3.97 -6.47
C ASN A 15 -24.71 -4.55 -5.19
N ASN A 16 -24.96 -5.84 -4.96
CA ASN A 16 -24.26 -6.61 -3.92
C ASN A 16 -22.90 -7.06 -4.46
N TYR A 17 -21.82 -6.61 -3.82
CA TYR A 17 -20.45 -7.02 -4.16
C TYR A 17 -19.81 -7.72 -2.97
N ASP A 18 -19.11 -8.83 -3.25
CA ASP A 18 -18.32 -9.55 -2.24
C ASP A 18 -16.95 -8.90 -1.96
N LEU A 19 -16.51 -8.01 -2.86
CA LEU A 19 -15.21 -7.36 -2.81
C LEU A 19 -15.24 -6.07 -3.65
N ILE A 20 -14.71 -4.98 -3.11
CA ILE A 20 -14.41 -3.77 -3.89
C ILE A 20 -12.89 -3.70 -4.08
N VAL A 21 -12.46 -3.57 -5.33
CA VAL A 21 -11.05 -3.43 -5.68
C VAL A 21 -10.78 -2.02 -6.16
N ILE A 22 -9.82 -1.35 -5.53
CA ILE A 22 -9.36 -0.03 -5.92
C ILE A 22 -7.97 -0.17 -6.51
N PHE A 23 -7.86 0.14 -7.80
CA PHE A 23 -6.60 0.08 -8.53
C PHE A 23 -5.96 1.45 -8.59
N HIS A 24 -4.70 1.55 -8.16
CA HIS A 24 -4.01 2.83 -8.10
C HIS A 24 -2.62 2.79 -8.72
N LYS A 25 -2.47 3.47 -9.86
CA LYS A 25 -1.18 3.78 -10.50
C LYS A 25 -0.67 5.08 -9.91
N PHE A 26 0.25 5.05 -8.94
CA PHE A 26 0.81 6.27 -8.32
C PHE A 26 1.26 7.29 -9.39
N LYS A 27 0.60 8.46 -9.49
CA LYS A 27 1.10 9.60 -10.26
C LYS A 27 1.41 10.81 -9.38
N SER A 28 0.73 10.97 -8.24
CA SER A 28 1.03 12.05 -7.27
C SER A 28 0.78 11.68 -5.79
N LEU A 29 1.44 12.35 -4.84
CA LEU A 29 1.18 12.22 -3.39
C LEU A 29 -0.27 12.56 -3.07
N LYS A 30 -0.81 13.55 -3.80
CA LYS A 30 -2.22 13.93 -3.75
C LYS A 30 -3.14 12.76 -4.09
N GLU A 31 -2.81 11.94 -5.09
CA GLU A 31 -3.60 10.76 -5.41
C GLU A 31 -3.49 9.66 -4.35
N ARG A 32 -2.35 9.52 -3.67
CA ARG A 32 -2.22 8.61 -2.51
C ARG A 32 -3.19 9.01 -1.40
N HIS A 33 -3.28 10.31 -1.09
CA HIS A 33 -4.25 10.82 -0.12
C HIS A 33 -5.69 10.59 -0.58
N ALA A 34 -5.98 10.83 -1.87
CA ALA A 34 -7.31 10.58 -2.43
C ALA A 34 -7.71 9.10 -2.35
N LEU A 35 -6.77 8.16 -2.51
CA LEU A 35 -7.01 6.73 -2.31
C LEU A 35 -7.42 6.41 -0.86
N VAL A 36 -6.68 6.96 0.11
CA VAL A 36 -6.98 6.79 1.54
C VAL A 36 -8.35 7.37 1.87
N GLU A 37 -8.65 8.57 1.37
CA GLU A 37 -9.95 9.23 1.53
C GLU A 37 -11.09 8.40 0.94
N LEU A 38 -10.92 7.87 -0.28
CA LEU A 38 -11.91 7.00 -0.93
C LEU A 38 -12.20 5.74 -0.09
N CYS A 39 -11.15 5.11 0.46
CA CYS A 39 -11.33 3.96 1.37
C CYS A 39 -12.16 4.35 2.59
N SER A 40 -11.85 5.47 3.21
CA SER A 40 -12.57 5.99 4.38
C SER A 40 -14.05 6.26 4.07
N VAL A 41 -14.35 6.89 2.92
CA VAL A 41 -15.73 7.16 2.47
C VAL A 41 -16.50 5.86 2.25
N LEU A 42 -15.91 4.88 1.57
CA LEU A 42 -16.53 3.57 1.36
C LEU A 42 -16.77 2.82 2.67
N LYS A 43 -15.86 2.94 3.66
CA LYS A 43 -16.02 2.26 4.95
C LYS A 43 -16.95 2.99 5.92
N ARG A 44 -17.29 4.25 5.67
CA ARG A 44 -18.31 5.02 6.42
C ARG A 44 -19.71 4.90 5.84
N ASN A 45 -19.85 4.53 4.56
CA ASN A 45 -21.15 4.38 3.93
C ASN A 45 -21.81 3.06 4.36
N ARG A 46 -23.06 3.13 4.86
CA ARG A 46 -23.85 1.99 5.36
C ARG A 46 -23.97 0.83 4.37
N TYR A 47 -23.99 1.12 3.07
CA TYR A 47 -24.16 0.13 2.03
C TYR A 47 -22.86 -0.59 1.67
N THR A 48 -21.69 0.00 1.98
CA THR A 48 -20.38 -0.54 1.59
C THR A 48 -19.49 -0.88 2.79
N LEU A 49 -19.87 -0.51 4.01
CA LEU A 49 -19.04 -0.72 5.21
C LEU A 49 -18.74 -2.20 5.51
N HIS A 50 -19.61 -3.12 5.09
CA HIS A 50 -19.43 -4.55 5.31
C HIS A 50 -18.60 -5.22 4.21
N ILE A 51 -18.49 -4.56 3.04
CA ILE A 51 -17.77 -5.08 1.90
C ILE A 51 -16.26 -4.92 2.14
N PRO A 52 -15.45 -5.99 1.99
CA PRO A 52 -14.00 -5.90 2.05
C PRO A 52 -13.45 -5.01 0.93
N LEU A 53 -12.44 -4.20 1.26
CA LEU A 53 -11.68 -3.43 0.27
C LEU A 53 -10.31 -4.08 0.04
N LEU A 54 -9.94 -4.21 -1.23
CA LEU A 54 -8.61 -4.58 -1.71
C LEU A 54 -7.99 -3.41 -2.47
N CYS A 55 -6.80 -2.98 -2.05
CA CYS A 55 -6.01 -1.99 -2.78
C CYS A 55 -4.94 -2.68 -3.64
N LEU A 56 -4.93 -2.39 -4.94
CA LEU A 56 -3.85 -2.80 -5.85
C LEU A 56 -2.85 -1.66 -5.99
N LEU A 57 -1.63 -1.89 -5.52
CA LEU A 57 -0.57 -0.89 -5.38
C LEU A 57 0.69 -1.31 -6.14
N PRO A 58 1.51 -0.39 -6.67
CA PRO A 58 2.74 -0.78 -7.37
C PRO A 58 3.95 -1.03 -6.44
N SER A 59 3.86 -0.74 -5.13
CA SER A 59 4.97 -0.96 -4.19
C SER A 59 4.52 -1.12 -2.73
N LYS A 60 5.40 -1.70 -1.90
CA LYS A 60 5.20 -1.89 -0.45
C LYS A 60 5.58 -0.63 0.33
N HIS A 61 4.74 0.40 0.22
CA HIS A 61 4.91 1.63 0.98
C HIS A 61 4.27 1.50 2.38
N ARG A 62 5.07 1.42 3.44
CA ARG A 62 4.62 1.16 4.81
C ARG A 62 3.59 2.17 5.30
N GLU A 63 3.93 3.46 5.25
CA GLU A 63 3.07 4.52 5.77
C GLU A 63 1.71 4.55 5.06
N LEU A 64 1.71 4.45 3.72
CA LEU A 64 0.47 4.31 2.95
C LEU A 64 -0.33 3.07 3.37
N LEU A 65 0.29 1.91 3.55
CA LEU A 65 -0.40 0.70 4.00
C LEU A 65 -1.02 0.90 5.39
N GLU A 66 -0.32 1.58 6.31
CA GLU A 66 -0.85 1.92 7.63
C GLU A 66 -2.07 2.85 7.51
N HIS A 67 -1.99 3.92 6.71
CA HIS A 67 -3.13 4.81 6.44
C HIS A 67 -4.31 4.09 5.78
N LEU A 68 -4.06 3.16 4.86
CA LEU A 68 -5.11 2.35 4.23
C LEU A 68 -5.79 1.42 5.23
N ARG A 69 -5.01 0.74 6.09
CA ARG A 69 -5.55 -0.11 7.17
C ARG A 69 -6.43 0.70 8.09
N ASP A 70 -5.96 1.87 8.52
CA ASP A 70 -6.66 2.72 9.48
C ASP A 70 -7.92 3.36 8.86
N SER A 71 -7.94 3.49 7.52
CA SER A 71 -9.13 3.86 6.74
C SER A 71 -10.08 2.69 6.45
N GLY A 72 -9.79 1.50 6.97
CA GLY A 72 -10.63 0.31 6.89
C GLY A 72 -10.43 -0.56 5.65
N ALA A 73 -9.37 -0.32 4.85
CA ALA A 73 -8.97 -1.27 3.82
C ALA A 73 -8.44 -2.57 4.45
N LYS A 74 -8.92 -3.71 3.96
CA LYS A 74 -8.62 -5.01 4.58
C LYS A 74 -7.41 -5.67 3.92
N TYR A 75 -7.32 -5.56 2.61
CA TYR A 75 -6.32 -6.27 1.81
C TYR A 75 -5.51 -5.30 0.93
N ALA A 76 -4.27 -5.68 0.66
CA ALA A 76 -3.45 -5.08 -0.39
C ALA A 76 -2.78 -6.17 -1.22
N ARG A 77 -2.62 -5.89 -2.52
CA ARG A 77 -1.77 -6.66 -3.43
C ARG A 77 -0.89 -5.72 -4.23
N PHE A 78 0.21 -6.28 -4.72
CA PHE A 78 1.22 -5.52 -5.43
C PHE A 78 1.31 -5.98 -6.89
N TYR A 79 1.46 -5.03 -7.80
CA TYR A 79 1.72 -5.30 -9.20
C TYR A 79 3.01 -4.60 -9.62
N ASP A 80 3.72 -5.14 -10.60
CA ASP A 80 4.88 -4.48 -11.16
C ASP A 80 4.42 -3.52 -12.28
N PRO A 81 4.57 -2.18 -12.13
CA PRO A 81 4.20 -1.24 -13.18
C PRO A 81 5.08 -1.32 -14.42
N SER A 82 6.25 -1.96 -14.32
CA SER A 82 7.17 -2.19 -15.44
C SER A 82 6.90 -3.50 -16.19
N ASP A 83 6.04 -4.37 -15.64
CA ASP A 83 5.64 -5.62 -16.29
C ASP A 83 4.55 -5.36 -17.34
N PRO A 84 4.83 -5.56 -18.64
CA PRO A 84 3.83 -5.38 -19.71
C PRO A 84 2.69 -6.41 -19.60
N ASP A 85 2.91 -7.56 -18.95
CA ASP A 85 1.89 -8.58 -18.69
C ASP A 85 1.11 -8.34 -17.38
N SER A 86 1.34 -7.21 -16.70
CA SER A 86 0.59 -6.85 -15.50
C SER A 86 -0.93 -6.80 -15.73
N GLN A 87 -1.38 -6.55 -16.97
CA GLN A 87 -2.79 -6.67 -17.37
C GLN A 87 -3.28 -8.13 -17.39
N ASN A 88 -2.48 -9.08 -17.90
CA ASN A 88 -2.81 -10.51 -17.90
C ASN A 88 -2.82 -11.07 -16.47
N HIS A 89 -2.00 -10.52 -15.58
CA HIS A 89 -2.01 -10.87 -14.15
C HIS A 89 -3.16 -10.23 -13.36
N MET A 90 -3.97 -9.34 -13.94
CA MET A 90 -5.06 -8.67 -13.21
C MET A 90 -6.10 -9.66 -12.71
N GLU A 91 -6.45 -10.70 -13.45
CA GLU A 91 -7.45 -11.68 -13.01
C GLU A 91 -7.01 -12.39 -11.72
N THR A 92 -5.73 -12.80 -11.66
CA THR A 92 -5.12 -13.36 -10.45
C THR A 92 -5.10 -12.35 -9.30
N LEU A 93 -4.85 -11.07 -9.60
CA LEU A 93 -4.89 -9.98 -8.61
C LEU A 93 -6.31 -9.64 -8.13
N LEU A 94 -7.34 -10.00 -8.89
CA LEU A 94 -8.76 -9.81 -8.54
C LEU A 94 -9.38 -11.03 -7.87
N ALA A 95 -8.74 -12.21 -7.96
CA ALA A 95 -9.16 -13.41 -7.26
C ALA A 95 -9.29 -13.17 -5.75
N LYS A 96 -10.15 -13.93 -5.08
CA LYS A 96 -10.43 -13.77 -3.64
C LYS A 96 -9.13 -13.64 -2.82
N PRO A 97 -8.94 -12.55 -2.06
CA PRO A 97 -7.70 -12.31 -1.34
C PRO A 97 -7.53 -13.30 -0.18
N SER A 98 -6.32 -13.85 -0.04
CA SER A 98 -5.95 -14.74 1.05
C SER A 98 -5.54 -13.95 2.31
N GLU A 99 -5.28 -14.67 3.41
CA GLU A 99 -4.78 -14.09 4.66
C GLU A 99 -3.42 -13.41 4.52
N GLU A 100 -2.62 -13.79 3.52
CA GLU A 100 -1.33 -13.18 3.22
C GLU A 100 -1.47 -11.78 2.63
N CYS A 101 -2.61 -11.49 1.99
CA CYS A 101 -2.93 -10.17 1.45
C CYS A 101 -3.43 -9.19 2.51
N LYS A 102 -3.65 -9.61 3.78
CA LYS A 102 -4.11 -8.70 4.84
C LYS A 102 -3.07 -7.63 5.09
N ILE A 103 -3.50 -6.37 5.07
CA ILE A 103 -2.59 -5.22 5.24
C ILE A 103 -1.81 -5.32 6.56
N GLY A 104 -2.46 -5.71 7.66
CA GLY A 104 -1.78 -5.89 8.95
C GLY A 104 -0.63 -6.90 8.88
N ARG A 105 -0.80 -8.01 8.15
CA ARG A 105 0.24 -9.02 7.96
C ARG A 105 1.37 -8.48 7.09
N ILE A 106 1.05 -7.79 5.99
CA ILE A 106 2.04 -7.16 5.11
C ILE A 106 2.88 -6.14 5.89
N VAL A 107 2.23 -5.23 6.63
CA VAL A 107 2.89 -4.19 7.45
C VAL A 107 3.80 -4.79 8.52
N SER A 108 3.39 -5.90 9.15
CA SER A 108 4.24 -6.62 10.11
C SER A 108 5.51 -7.23 9.49
N GLY A 109 5.47 -7.47 8.18
CA GLY A 109 6.60 -7.96 7.40
C GLY A 109 7.53 -6.85 6.90
N ILE A 110 7.18 -5.57 7.05
CA ILE A 110 8.02 -4.44 6.63
C ILE A 110 8.76 -3.88 7.85
N CYS A 111 9.99 -3.42 7.67
CA CYS A 111 10.77 -2.76 8.69
C CYS A 111 10.05 -1.50 9.19
N PRO A 112 9.87 -1.31 10.52
CA PRO A 112 9.22 -0.11 11.05
C PRO A 112 10.10 1.15 10.96
N HIS A 113 11.39 0.99 10.67
CA HIS A 113 12.34 2.12 10.58
C HIS A 113 12.58 2.59 9.13
N ILE A 114 11.71 2.21 8.19
CA ILE A 114 11.75 2.73 6.83
C ILE A 114 11.10 4.12 6.81
N ASN A 115 11.84 5.13 6.35
CA ASN A 115 11.36 6.50 6.24
C ASN A 115 11.36 6.94 4.78
N TYR A 116 10.37 7.74 4.39
CA TYR A 116 10.16 8.22 3.04
C TYR A 116 10.38 9.74 3.01
N PHE A 117 11.28 10.22 2.17
CA PHE A 117 11.56 11.64 2.01
C PHE A 117 11.25 12.07 0.59
N PRO A 118 10.27 12.96 0.37
CA PRO A 118 9.88 13.40 -0.96
C PRO A 118 10.98 14.25 -1.62
N ILE A 119 11.14 14.08 -2.93
CA ILE A 119 12.16 14.77 -3.73
C ILE A 119 11.52 15.32 -4.99
N GLY A 120 11.71 16.62 -5.18
CA GLY A 120 11.19 17.35 -6.32
C GLY A 120 9.67 17.29 -6.40
N GLN A 121 9.15 17.51 -7.61
CA GLN A 121 7.70 17.63 -7.86
C GLN A 121 7.06 16.35 -8.40
N LYS A 122 7.85 15.35 -8.79
CA LYS A 122 7.41 14.13 -9.52
C LYS A 122 7.33 12.88 -8.65
N ASN A 123 6.88 13.01 -7.40
CA ASN A 123 6.53 11.84 -6.59
C ASN A 123 7.66 10.87 -6.27
N GLN A 124 8.90 11.33 -6.40
CA GLN A 124 10.06 10.54 -6.08
C GLN A 124 10.30 10.66 -4.58
N GLU A 125 10.58 9.54 -3.93
CA GLU A 125 10.96 9.50 -2.53
C GLU A 125 12.33 8.84 -2.43
N ILE A 126 13.24 9.43 -1.67
CA ILE A 126 14.38 8.68 -1.14
C ILE A 126 13.91 7.97 0.11
N LEU A 127 14.24 6.69 0.17
CA LEU A 127 13.99 5.88 1.34
C LEU A 127 15.24 5.90 2.23
N HIS A 128 15.05 6.19 3.50
CA HIS A 128 16.10 6.23 4.50
C HIS A 128 15.85 5.24 5.63
N CYS A 129 16.92 4.77 6.26
CA CYS A 129 16.84 4.02 7.49
C CYS A 129 16.75 4.97 8.68
N GLY A 130 15.57 5.07 9.30
CA GLY A 130 15.33 5.82 10.54
C GLY A 130 16.16 5.29 11.71
N ALA A 131 16.43 3.99 11.76
CA ALA A 131 17.30 3.37 12.77
C ALA A 131 18.79 3.74 12.59
N TYR A 132 19.14 4.46 11.53
CA TYR A 132 20.47 5.02 11.31
C TYR A 132 20.39 6.53 11.04
N ARG A 133 19.58 7.24 11.85
CA ARG A 133 19.49 8.71 11.86
C ARG A 133 19.10 9.32 10.51
N ASN A 134 18.40 8.57 9.67
CA ASN A 134 18.10 8.94 8.28
C ASN A 134 19.34 9.20 7.40
N ARG A 135 20.54 8.74 7.81
CA ARG A 135 21.79 8.91 7.05
C ARG A 135 22.03 7.80 6.03
N LEU A 136 21.44 6.63 6.25
CA LEU A 136 21.56 5.49 5.34
C LEU A 136 20.44 5.53 4.31
N VAL A 137 20.77 5.83 3.06
CA VAL A 137 19.88 5.64 1.90
C VAL A 137 19.65 4.14 1.67
N LEU A 138 18.39 3.76 1.50
CA LEU A 138 17.96 2.40 1.23
C LEU A 138 17.81 2.20 -0.28
N GLY A 139 18.83 1.61 -0.90
CA GLY A 139 18.75 1.17 -2.29
C GLY A 139 17.83 -0.04 -2.49
N SER A 140 17.47 -0.30 -3.75
CA SER A 140 16.54 -1.37 -4.16
C SER A 140 16.87 -2.75 -3.57
N TYR A 141 18.15 -3.12 -3.51
CA TYR A 141 18.58 -4.38 -2.91
C TYR A 141 18.23 -4.48 -1.42
N ARG A 142 18.57 -3.46 -0.62
CA ARG A 142 18.23 -3.43 0.82
C ARG A 142 16.73 -3.40 1.03
N LEU A 143 15.99 -2.69 0.19
CA LEU A 143 14.52 -2.68 0.26
C LEU A 143 13.95 -4.08 0.05
N ARG A 144 14.21 -4.68 -1.11
CA ARG A 144 13.60 -5.95 -1.52
C ARG A 144 14.00 -7.14 -0.65
N HIS A 145 15.25 -7.19 -0.17
CA HIS A 145 15.75 -8.35 0.56
C HIS A 145 15.74 -8.19 2.08
N LEU A 146 15.66 -6.95 2.58
CA LEU A 146 15.76 -6.67 4.01
C LEU A 146 14.58 -5.85 4.53
N CYS A 147 14.36 -4.64 4.04
CA CYS A 147 13.41 -3.70 4.65
C CYS A 147 11.94 -4.02 4.33
N GLU A 148 11.63 -4.63 3.19
CA GLU A 148 10.26 -4.98 2.76
C GLU A 148 9.89 -6.45 3.02
N THR A 149 10.72 -7.13 3.82
CA THR A 149 10.56 -8.54 4.21
C THR A 149 10.82 -8.71 5.71
N SER A 150 10.42 -9.87 6.24
CA SER A 150 10.67 -10.24 7.64
C SER A 150 12.17 -10.30 8.00
N ASN A 151 13.07 -10.27 7.02
CA ASN A 151 14.51 -10.27 7.23
C ASN A 151 15.02 -9.03 7.97
N HIS A 152 14.26 -7.92 8.00
CA HIS A 152 14.60 -6.77 8.82
C HIS A 152 14.83 -7.13 10.28
N LYS A 153 14.19 -8.19 10.80
CA LYS A 153 14.39 -8.70 12.17
C LYS A 153 15.83 -9.14 12.43
N ASN A 154 16.57 -9.49 11.38
CA ASN A 154 17.99 -9.85 11.43
C ASN A 154 18.92 -8.66 11.15
N CYS A 155 18.40 -7.50 10.77
CA CYS A 155 19.19 -6.30 10.48
C CYS A 155 19.88 -5.80 11.77
N PRO A 156 21.20 -5.52 11.75
CA PRO A 156 21.90 -4.93 12.89
C PRO A 156 21.29 -3.61 13.36
N TYR A 157 20.85 -2.76 12.43
CA TYR A 157 20.20 -1.48 12.75
C TYR A 157 18.81 -1.66 13.36
N PHE A 158 18.09 -2.73 13.02
CA PHE A 158 16.80 -3.01 13.65
C PHE A 158 16.99 -3.51 15.09
N LYS A 159 17.99 -4.37 15.32
CA LYS A 159 18.31 -4.91 16.65
C LYS A 159 18.93 -3.85 17.59
N CYS A 160 19.75 -2.97 17.04
CA CYS A 160 20.41 -1.90 17.78
C CYS A 160 20.30 -0.58 17.00
N PRO A 161 19.14 0.10 17.07
CA PRO A 161 18.95 1.38 16.41
C PRO A 161 19.86 2.47 16.99
N LYS A 162 20.40 3.32 16.12
CA LYS A 162 21.22 4.47 16.50
C LYS A 162 20.35 5.73 16.44
N PHE A 163 19.58 5.98 17.50
CA PHE A 163 18.70 7.15 17.58
C PHE A 163 19.39 8.43 18.09
N GLN A 164 20.63 8.33 18.60
CA GLN A 164 21.42 9.45 19.16
C GLN A 164 22.53 9.94 18.23
#